data_AF-A0AAD8Z2Y4-F1
#
_entry.id   AF-A0AAD8Z2Y4-F1
#
_cell.length_a   1.000
_cell.length_b   1.000
_cell.length_c   1.000
_cell.angle_alpha   90.00
_cell.angle_beta   90.00
_cell.angle_gamma   90.00
#
_symmetry.space_group_name_H-M   'P 1'
#
loop_
_entity.id
_entity.type
_entity.pdbx_description
1 polymer ?
#
loop_
_entity_poly.entity_id
_entity_poly.type
_entity_poly.pdbx_seq_one_letter_code
_entity_poly.pdbx_strand_id
1 'polypeptide(L)'
;MQLKEVNLGDMGGPECHITPTGLKAILKFAYCGELDVTCTEDLEEMLMACKLLGVERMAQVHWGEARPCGGAERKNSLQVIRKLWERHVGCDVIIEVETGERFPAHRVILAAGGDYFRALLCGGLRECEQEVVRIQGIAAWVLWSLLDFIYSGQLKLGWQNVWDLTEAALQFQLQGALTLCLNFLQEHLDNTSCLDVLSLAETYGLQQLGLVAENFVLAHFQRISEGEKFKDLSCHLLEHLIEKDTLSAESEVVVFKAVVSWVEEDKTQRLGSFPALLQRIRFPLMTPQELEEVQSCRLLSRSPEARAASEAVRKLLDEENRTTNCKPRTPNQVLVLVGGDSVNDNFERREPNHCLWFVRRFLRGEGLIRTVEWELLAQLPDPSRLRHCVCVLNNVLYVLGGRKYYGKLDILKSALRFDPAKYKWECLPDMASPRDYFAAVCWGGKVFVLGGNHDDMNCLDSVEYYTPEDNTWRLAHPLDTPICGHAAAVLDGEIYVSGGCDSSLRCLPCLWHYDPTQGCTSRSPMTGGDGRAGHVMLTAKNRLVVAGRAAAHVDRVQ
;
A
#
# COMPACT_ATOMS: atom_id res chain seq x y z
N MET A 1 25.07 25.48 44.13
CA MET A 1 24.05 26.46 44.60
C MET A 1 23.85 26.25 46.09
N GLN A 2 24.04 27.28 46.92
CA GLN A 2 23.53 27.23 48.30
C GLN A 2 22.00 27.19 48.20
N LEU A 3 21.41 26.05 48.55
CA LEU A 3 19.96 25.97 48.80
C LEU A 3 19.67 26.95 49.92
N LYS A 4 19.14 28.12 49.57
CA LYS A 4 18.45 28.96 50.56
C LYS A 4 17.24 28.16 51.00
N GLU A 5 17.31 27.56 52.18
CA GLU A 5 16.11 27.19 52.91
C GLU A 5 15.24 28.45 52.98
N VAL A 6 14.12 28.42 52.28
CA VAL A 6 13.09 29.44 52.42
C VAL A 6 12.48 29.20 53.79
N ASN A 7 13.05 29.84 54.80
CA ASN A 7 12.50 29.86 56.15
C ASN A 7 11.21 30.68 56.10
N LEU A 8 10.06 29.99 56.06
CA LEU A 8 8.71 30.54 56.09
C LEU A 8 8.33 31.08 57.50
N GLY A 9 9.31 31.57 58.26
CA GLY A 9 9.20 31.78 59.70
C GLY A 9 8.81 33.18 60.17
N ASP A 10 8.80 34.21 59.33
CA ASP A 10 8.54 35.57 59.82
C ASP A 10 7.90 36.48 58.77
N MET A 11 6.57 36.47 58.69
CA MET A 11 5.77 37.59 58.17
C MET A 11 4.38 37.55 58.83
N GLY A 12 4.14 38.45 59.78
CA GLY A 12 2.85 38.60 60.47
C GLY A 12 1.72 39.06 59.53
N GLY A 13 0.77 38.16 59.30
CA GLY A 13 -0.49 38.29 58.56
C GLY A 13 -1.20 36.93 58.62
N PRO A 14 -2.53 36.82 58.36
CA PRO A 14 -3.24 35.54 58.49
C PRO A 14 -2.50 34.50 57.66
N GLU A 15 -2.08 33.42 58.32
CA GLU A 15 -1.13 32.43 57.84
C GLU A 15 -1.52 31.87 56.46
N CYS A 16 -0.99 32.47 55.39
CA CYS A 16 -1.10 31.99 54.03
C CYS A 16 -0.12 30.81 53.83
N HIS A 17 -0.39 29.68 54.50
CA HIS A 17 0.40 28.48 54.34
C HIS A 17 0.05 27.77 53.01
N ILE A 18 1.08 27.38 52.26
CA ILE A 18 0.92 26.51 51.09
C ILE A 18 0.45 25.15 51.60
N THR A 19 -0.79 24.76 51.28
CA THR A 19 -1.30 23.45 51.68
C THR A 19 -0.64 22.33 50.87
N PRO A 20 -0.47 21.12 51.42
CA PRO A 20 0.03 19.97 50.68
C PRO A 20 -0.81 19.65 49.43
N THR A 21 -2.13 19.90 49.50
CA THR A 21 -3.08 19.73 48.41
C THR A 21 -2.79 20.70 47.26
N GLY A 22 -2.61 22.00 47.57
CA GLY A 22 -2.26 23.02 46.58
C GLY A 22 -0.90 22.76 45.92
N LEU A 23 0.11 22.35 46.70
CA LEU A 23 1.43 22.00 46.16
C LEU A 23 1.38 20.76 45.26
N LYS A 24 0.65 19.72 45.67
CA LYS A 24 0.47 18.49 44.88
C LYS A 24 -0.23 18.78 43.54
N ALA A 25 -1.22 19.66 43.55
CA ALA A 25 -1.91 20.08 42.33
C ALA A 25 -0.99 20.84 41.37
N ILE A 26 -0.17 21.78 41.89
CA ILE A 26 0.83 22.51 41.08
C ILE A 26 1.84 21.55 40.47
N LEU A 27 2.37 20.60 41.25
CA LEU A 27 3.32 19.60 40.75
C LEU A 27 2.67 18.69 39.69
N LYS A 28 1.45 18.22 39.94
CA LYS A 28 0.71 17.39 38.97
C LYS A 28 0.44 18.16 37.67
N PHE A 29 0.06 19.44 37.76
CA PHE A 29 -0.10 20.30 36.60
C PHE A 29 1.22 20.50 35.83
N ALA A 30 2.34 20.68 36.53
CA ALA A 30 3.65 20.86 35.90
C ALA A 30 4.10 19.63 35.08
N TYR A 31 3.86 18.42 35.58
CA TYR A 31 4.27 17.17 34.92
C TYR A 31 3.24 16.64 33.90
N CYS A 32 1.96 16.71 34.22
CA CYS A 32 0.90 16.08 33.42
C CYS A 32 0.14 17.09 32.53
N GLY A 33 0.19 18.38 32.84
CA GLY A 33 -0.62 19.41 32.19
C GLY A 33 -2.11 19.31 32.55
N GLU A 34 -2.47 18.50 33.54
CA GLU A 34 -3.85 18.19 33.92
C GLU A 34 -4.18 18.70 35.33
N LEU A 35 -5.42 19.13 35.51
CA LEU A 35 -5.99 19.59 36.78
C LEU A 35 -7.18 18.72 37.13
N ASP A 36 -7.03 17.88 38.15
CA ASP A 36 -8.16 17.18 38.76
C ASP A 36 -8.77 18.10 39.83
N VAL A 37 -9.84 18.79 39.47
CA VAL A 37 -10.61 19.59 40.43
C VAL A 37 -11.93 18.89 40.68
N THR A 38 -11.96 18.10 41.75
CA THR A 38 -13.15 17.32 42.16
C THR A 38 -13.99 18.02 43.23
N CYS A 39 -13.43 18.98 43.99
CA CYS A 39 -14.13 19.72 45.04
C CYS A 39 -13.84 21.23 45.00
N THR A 40 -14.76 22.04 45.52
CA THR A 40 -14.68 23.52 45.56
C THR A 40 -13.69 24.05 46.59
N GLU A 41 -13.49 23.34 47.71
CA GLU A 41 -12.52 23.73 48.76
C GLU A 41 -11.06 23.56 48.28
N ASP A 42 -10.78 22.52 47.47
CA ASP A 42 -9.46 22.29 46.88
C ASP A 42 -9.06 23.44 45.92
N LEU A 43 -10.03 24.13 45.33
CA LEU A 43 -9.80 25.21 44.35
C LEU A 43 -9.22 26.47 45.00
N GLU A 44 -9.73 26.86 46.18
CA GLU A 44 -9.24 28.04 46.90
C GLU A 44 -7.79 27.82 47.38
N GLU A 45 -7.50 26.63 47.90
CA GLU A 45 -6.15 26.23 48.31
C GLU A 45 -5.18 26.23 47.11
N MET A 46 -5.60 25.71 45.96
CA MET A 46 -4.83 25.72 44.72
C MET A 46 -4.54 27.14 44.23
N LEU A 47 -5.55 28.02 44.20
CA LEU A 47 -5.41 29.41 43.75
C LEU A 47 -4.48 30.21 44.67
N MET A 48 -4.55 29.97 45.98
CA MET A 48 -3.63 30.56 46.95
C MET A 48 -2.19 30.11 46.72
N ALA A 49 -1.97 28.80 46.55
CA ALA A 49 -0.64 28.26 46.26
C ALA A 49 -0.06 28.81 44.94
N CYS A 50 -0.89 28.97 43.90
CA CYS A 50 -0.46 29.53 42.62
C CYS A 50 -0.01 30.99 42.74
N LYS A 51 -0.75 31.82 43.50
CA LYS A 51 -0.38 33.22 43.75
C LYS A 51 0.90 33.34 44.56
N LEU A 52 1.07 32.53 45.59
CA LEU A 52 2.25 32.55 46.46
C LEU A 52 3.53 32.09 45.73
N LEU A 53 3.42 31.06 44.89
CA LEU A 53 4.55 30.49 44.15
C LEU A 53 4.79 31.14 42.78
N GLY A 54 3.94 32.09 42.36
CA GLY A 54 4.06 32.77 41.07
C GLY A 54 3.83 31.87 39.87
N VAL A 55 2.93 30.88 39.97
CA VAL A 55 2.63 29.93 38.88
C VAL A 55 1.64 30.56 37.90
N GLU A 56 2.10 31.54 37.13
CA GLU A 56 1.27 32.33 36.21
C GLU A 56 0.52 31.46 35.18
N ARG A 57 1.16 30.38 34.70
CA ARG A 57 0.57 29.43 33.73
C ARG A 57 -0.70 28.76 34.26
N MET A 58 -0.72 28.41 35.55
CA MET A 58 -1.88 27.80 36.19
C MET A 58 -2.94 28.86 36.56
N ALA A 59 -2.50 30.07 36.91
CA ALA A 59 -3.41 31.20 37.22
C ALA A 59 -4.19 31.71 36.00
N GLN A 60 -3.67 31.52 34.78
CA GLN A 60 -4.32 31.92 33.52
C GLN A 60 -5.40 30.93 33.05
N VAL A 61 -5.49 29.73 33.62
CA VAL A 61 -6.54 28.76 33.29
C VAL A 61 -7.90 29.31 33.72
N HIS A 62 -8.76 29.65 32.76
CA HIS A 62 -10.12 30.13 33.03
C HIS A 62 -11.01 28.98 33.50
N TRP A 63 -11.43 29.04 34.76
CA TRP A 63 -12.23 28.00 35.45
C TRP A 63 -13.70 27.86 34.97
N GLY A 64 -14.02 28.32 33.75
CA GLY A 64 -15.39 28.35 33.20
C GLY A 64 -15.54 28.08 31.70
N GLU A 65 -14.46 28.15 30.90
CA GLU A 65 -14.49 27.81 29.46
C GLU A 65 -13.30 26.93 29.11
N ALA A 66 -13.58 25.83 28.41
CA ALA A 66 -12.65 24.81 27.90
C ALA A 66 -11.50 24.41 28.85
N ARG A 67 -11.60 23.21 29.45
CA ARG A 67 -10.51 22.58 30.22
C ARG A 67 -9.19 22.72 29.46
N PRO A 68 -8.08 23.13 30.12
CA PRO A 68 -6.78 23.21 29.46
C PRO A 68 -6.45 21.84 28.88
N CYS A 69 -6.21 21.81 27.57
CA CYS A 69 -5.82 20.57 26.90
C CYS A 69 -4.42 20.20 27.39
N GLY A 70 -4.30 19.14 28.20
CA GLY A 70 -3.01 18.71 28.77
C GLY A 70 -1.92 18.46 27.71
N GLY A 71 -2.28 18.26 26.45
CA GLY A 71 -1.33 18.21 25.33
C GLY A 71 -0.65 19.56 25.05
N ALA A 72 -1.40 20.67 25.06
CA ALA A 72 -0.85 22.01 24.82
C ALA A 72 0.11 22.42 25.95
N GLU A 73 -0.26 22.11 27.20
CA GLU A 73 0.55 22.48 28.35
C GLU A 73 1.83 21.64 28.46
N ARG A 74 1.76 20.34 28.15
CA ARG A 74 2.95 19.50 28.00
C ARG A 74 3.89 20.03 26.92
N LYS A 75 3.35 20.47 25.78
CA LYS A 75 4.14 21.09 24.71
C LYS A 75 4.84 22.37 25.18
N ASN A 76 4.17 23.22 25.94
CA ASN A 76 4.76 24.42 26.53
C ASN A 76 5.89 24.08 27.52
N SER A 77 5.67 23.10 28.41
CA SER A 77 6.70 22.63 29.35
C SER A 77 7.94 22.11 28.62
N LEU A 78 7.77 21.29 27.57
CA LEU A 78 8.87 20.77 26.75
C LEU A 78 9.65 21.90 26.06
N GLN A 79 8.96 22.93 25.55
CA GLN A 79 9.63 24.11 24.97
C GLN A 79 10.45 24.89 26.00
N VAL A 80 9.98 25.01 27.25
CA VAL A 80 10.75 25.64 28.31
C VAL A 80 11.98 24.80 28.66
N ILE A 81 11.85 23.48 28.78
CA ILE A 81 12.97 22.56 29.04
C ILE A 81 14.02 22.67 27.91
N ARG A 82 13.58 22.74 26.65
CA ARG A 82 14.47 22.98 25.51
C ARG A 82 15.24 24.30 25.65
N LYS A 83 14.58 25.41 26.01
CA LYS A 83 15.25 26.71 26.23
C LYS A 83 16.26 26.66 27.38
N LEU A 84 15.99 25.88 28.44
CA LEU A 84 16.94 25.68 29.53
C LEU A 84 18.17 24.91 29.05
N TRP A 85 17.98 23.88 28.23
CA TRP A 85 19.07 23.12 27.61
C TRP A 85 19.95 23.98 26.70
N GLU A 86 19.35 24.80 25.83
CA GLU A 86 20.05 25.74 24.94
C GLU A 86 20.88 26.78 25.71
N ARG A 87 20.47 27.11 26.94
CA ARG A 87 21.19 28.04 27.83
C ARG A 87 22.10 27.34 28.84
N HIS A 88 22.18 26.01 28.79
CA HIS A 88 22.92 25.17 29.75
C HIS A 88 22.52 25.40 31.22
N VAL A 89 21.26 25.74 31.47
CA VAL A 89 20.75 25.99 32.82
C VAL A 89 20.28 24.68 33.44
N GLY A 90 20.93 24.24 34.51
CA GLY A 90 20.52 23.03 35.25
C GLY A 90 21.02 21.72 34.65
N CYS A 91 21.89 21.77 33.63
CA CYS A 91 22.57 20.58 33.11
C CYS A 91 23.48 19.98 34.19
N ASP A 92 23.29 18.68 34.45
CA ASP A 92 23.93 17.91 35.52
C ASP A 92 24.78 16.75 34.98
N VAL A 93 24.90 16.64 33.65
CA VAL A 93 25.79 15.69 32.98
C VAL A 93 26.32 16.28 31.66
N ILE A 94 27.53 15.89 31.27
CA ILE A 94 28.15 16.19 29.99
C ILE A 94 28.39 14.88 29.26
N ILE A 95 27.81 14.73 28.07
CA ILE A 95 28.10 13.60 27.19
C ILE A 95 29.26 13.98 26.27
N GLU A 96 30.36 13.24 26.34
CA GLU A 96 31.56 13.44 25.52
C GLU A 96 31.67 12.33 24.48
N VAL A 97 31.80 12.68 23.20
CA VAL A 97 32.06 11.73 22.11
C VAL A 97 33.57 11.51 21.93
N GLU A 98 33.95 10.45 21.21
CA GLU A 98 35.37 10.13 20.94
C GLU A 98 36.15 11.27 20.28
N THR A 99 35.50 12.09 19.45
CA THR A 99 36.13 13.25 18.79
C THR A 99 36.46 14.38 19.78
N GLY A 100 36.03 14.27 21.05
CA GLY A 100 36.26 15.24 22.11
C GLY A 100 35.19 16.33 22.21
N GLU A 101 34.17 16.30 21.34
CA GLU A 101 33.02 17.21 21.46
C GLU A 101 32.17 16.88 22.69
N ARG A 102 31.67 17.92 23.36
CA ARG A 102 30.98 17.83 24.65
C ARG A 102 29.59 18.44 24.58
N PHE A 103 28.60 17.68 25.05
CA PHE A 103 27.20 18.05 25.02
C PHE A 103 26.63 18.08 26.45
N PRO A 104 26.43 19.26 27.05
CA PRO A 104 25.75 19.40 28.34
C PRO A 104 24.29 18.96 28.23
N ALA A 105 23.79 18.22 29.19
CA ALA A 105 22.42 17.71 29.19
C ALA A 105 21.88 17.51 30.61
N HIS A 106 20.58 17.21 30.71
CA HIS A 106 19.88 16.87 31.95
C HIS A 106 19.72 15.35 32.06
N ARG A 107 20.22 14.72 33.12
CA ARG A 107 20.16 13.27 33.35
C ARG A 107 18.73 12.73 33.27
N VAL A 108 17.80 13.42 33.93
CA VAL A 108 16.38 13.03 33.97
C VAL A 108 15.74 13.04 32.59
N ILE A 109 16.10 14.00 31.73
CA ILE A 109 15.53 14.11 30.38
C ILE A 109 16.11 13.04 29.46
N LEU A 110 17.42 12.76 29.56
CA LEU A 110 18.04 11.66 28.82
C LEU A 110 17.45 10.30 29.24
N ALA A 111 17.31 10.06 30.54
CA ALA A 111 16.71 8.84 31.09
C ALA A 111 15.21 8.71 30.74
N ALA A 112 14.50 9.82 30.55
CA ALA A 112 13.13 9.80 30.03
C ALA A 112 13.10 9.53 28.51
N GLY A 113 14.08 10.04 27.77
CA GLY A 113 14.16 9.95 26.31
C GLY A 113 14.50 8.55 25.77
N GLY A 114 15.30 7.75 26.48
CA GLY A 114 15.68 6.41 26.03
C GLY A 114 16.09 5.46 27.16
N ASP A 115 15.81 4.17 26.97
CA ASP A 115 16.08 3.14 27.97
C ASP A 115 17.59 2.90 28.18
N TYR A 116 18.41 3.10 27.15
CA TYR A 116 19.87 3.07 27.27
C TYR A 116 20.36 4.13 28.27
N PHE A 117 19.96 5.38 28.10
CA PHE A 117 20.37 6.47 28.99
C PHE A 117 19.80 6.28 30.40
N ARG A 118 18.59 5.71 30.52
CA ARG A 118 18.02 5.35 31.82
C ARG A 118 18.88 4.32 32.53
N ALA A 119 19.28 3.25 31.85
CA ALA A 119 20.17 2.24 32.41
C ALA A 119 21.54 2.84 32.76
N LEU A 120 22.09 3.68 31.90
CA LEU A 120 23.41 4.30 32.08
C LEU A 120 23.46 5.27 33.27
N LEU A 121 22.45 6.14 33.38
CA LEU A 121 22.46 7.27 34.32
C LEU A 121 21.69 6.99 35.62
N CYS A 122 20.81 5.99 35.62
CA CYS A 122 19.97 5.62 36.77
C CYS A 122 20.11 4.15 37.19
N GLY A 123 20.88 3.32 36.48
CA GLY A 123 21.03 1.88 36.75
C GLY A 123 22.12 1.50 37.76
N GLY A 124 22.77 2.46 38.41
CA GLY A 124 23.83 2.21 39.41
C GLY A 124 25.21 1.89 38.82
N LEU A 125 25.43 2.17 37.54
CA LEU A 125 26.73 2.09 36.87
C LEU A 125 27.66 3.24 37.34
N ARG A 126 28.96 3.18 37.05
CA ARG A 126 29.93 4.21 37.49
C ARG A 126 29.59 5.60 36.93
N GLU A 127 29.03 5.61 35.74
CA GLU A 127 28.54 6.75 34.98
C GLU A 127 27.37 7.47 35.70
N CYS A 128 26.72 6.81 36.68
CA CYS A 128 25.70 7.40 37.52
C CYS A 128 26.24 8.53 38.43
N GLU A 129 27.53 8.52 38.76
CA GLU A 129 28.14 9.52 39.65
C GLU A 129 29.09 10.47 38.89
N GLN A 130 29.35 10.19 37.61
CA GLN A 130 30.25 10.99 36.79
C GLN A 130 29.55 12.24 36.24
N GLU A 131 30.30 13.34 36.22
CA GLU A 131 29.90 14.58 35.56
C GLU A 131 30.08 14.50 34.04
N VAL A 132 31.12 13.78 33.57
CA VAL A 132 31.41 13.58 32.15
C VAL A 132 31.30 12.09 31.82
N VAL A 133 30.38 11.75 30.91
CA VAL A 133 30.13 10.38 30.46
C VAL A 133 30.58 10.26 29.00
N ARG A 134 31.47 9.32 28.72
CA ARG A 134 32.04 9.11 27.38
C ARG A 134 31.29 8.05 26.62
N ILE A 135 30.82 8.38 25.42
CA ILE A 135 30.14 7.44 24.51
C ILE A 135 31.03 7.20 23.29
N GLN A 136 31.23 5.92 23.00
CA GLN A 136 32.09 5.43 21.92
C GLN A 136 31.28 5.01 20.69
N GLY A 137 31.90 5.09 19.51
CA GLY A 137 31.31 4.59 18.25
C GLY A 137 30.18 5.43 17.65
N ILE A 138 30.03 6.71 18.03
CA ILE A 138 29.03 7.61 17.43
C ILE A 138 29.65 8.93 16.96
N ALA A 139 29.25 9.36 15.76
CA ALA A 139 29.60 10.68 15.24
C ALA A 139 28.86 11.79 16.00
N ALA A 140 29.55 12.89 16.27
CA ALA A 140 29.03 13.97 17.12
C ALA A 140 27.71 14.58 16.60
N TRP A 141 27.55 14.69 15.28
CA TRP A 141 26.35 15.21 14.65
C TRP A 141 25.13 14.29 14.83
N VAL A 142 25.34 12.96 14.87
CA VAL A 142 24.28 11.96 15.09
C VAL A 142 23.79 12.09 16.53
N LEU A 143 24.73 12.13 17.49
CA LEU A 143 24.39 12.32 18.90
C LEU A 143 23.66 13.65 19.10
N TRP A 144 24.14 14.73 18.49
CA TRP A 144 23.47 16.03 18.55
C TRP A 144 22.03 15.97 18.02
N SER A 145 21.81 15.27 16.90
CA SER A 145 20.47 15.12 16.31
C SER A 145 19.54 14.30 17.20
N LEU A 146 20.04 13.25 17.86
CA LEU A 146 19.28 12.47 18.83
C LEU A 146 18.97 13.26 20.11
N LEU A 147 19.93 14.07 20.59
CA LEU A 147 19.71 14.98 21.71
C LEU A 147 18.66 16.03 21.36
N ASP A 148 18.78 16.72 20.21
CA ASP A 148 17.77 17.67 19.74
C ASP A 148 16.40 16.99 19.62
N PHE A 149 16.32 15.73 19.16
CA PHE A 149 15.08 14.95 19.17
C PHE A 149 14.53 14.72 20.58
N ILE A 150 15.35 14.34 21.56
CA ILE A 150 14.90 14.12 22.94
C ILE A 150 14.28 15.41 23.53
N TYR A 151 14.84 16.58 23.22
CA TYR A 151 14.33 17.86 23.73
C TYR A 151 13.20 18.47 22.89
N SER A 152 13.12 18.17 21.59
CA SER A 152 12.19 18.82 20.65
C SER A 152 11.04 17.94 20.18
N GLY A 153 11.21 16.61 20.21
CA GLY A 153 10.33 15.63 19.58
C GLY A 153 10.38 15.66 18.05
N GLN A 154 11.34 16.36 17.43
CA GLN A 154 11.47 16.48 15.98
C GLN A 154 12.79 15.90 15.51
N LEU A 155 12.76 15.14 14.41
CA LEU A 155 13.94 14.54 13.81
C LEU A 155 14.00 14.95 12.33
N LYS A 156 15.12 15.54 11.91
CA LYS A 156 15.32 15.99 10.52
C LYS A 156 15.89 14.85 9.69
N LEU A 157 15.01 14.17 8.95
CA LEU A 157 15.37 12.98 8.17
C LEU A 157 15.68 13.30 6.71
N GLY A 158 16.66 12.58 6.17
CA GLY A 158 17.04 12.56 4.76
C GLY A 158 17.88 11.33 4.42
N TRP A 159 17.97 10.98 3.14
CA TRP A 159 18.65 9.75 2.69
C TRP A 159 20.13 9.63 3.07
N GLN A 160 20.80 10.75 3.31
CA GLN A 160 22.21 10.77 3.71
C GLN A 160 22.39 10.52 5.21
N ASN A 161 21.38 10.76 6.04
CA ASN A 161 21.50 10.69 7.49
C ASN A 161 20.66 9.59 8.13
N VAL A 162 19.67 9.05 7.42
CA VAL A 162 18.72 8.08 7.96
C VAL A 162 19.41 6.80 8.43
N TRP A 163 20.49 6.38 7.77
CA TRP A 163 21.24 5.16 8.10
C TRP A 163 21.88 5.29 9.49
N ASP A 164 22.72 6.32 9.68
CA ASP A 164 23.40 6.57 10.95
C ASP A 164 22.40 6.85 12.09
N LEU A 165 21.31 7.57 11.78
CA LEU A 165 20.25 7.84 12.76
C LEU A 165 19.47 6.59 13.14
N THR A 166 19.22 5.67 12.20
CA THR A 166 18.52 4.40 12.48
C THR A 166 19.39 3.50 13.35
N GLU A 167 20.67 3.36 12.99
CA GLU A 167 21.63 2.60 13.78
C GLU A 167 21.75 3.15 15.20
N ALA A 168 21.95 4.46 15.34
CA ALA A 168 22.07 5.08 16.65
C ALA A 168 20.75 5.02 17.45
N ALA A 169 19.58 5.21 16.81
CA ALA A 169 18.29 5.07 17.50
C ALA A 169 18.08 3.65 18.04
N LEU A 170 18.54 2.63 17.30
CA LEU A 170 18.52 1.24 17.76
C LEU A 170 19.50 1.03 18.94
N GLN A 171 20.74 1.50 18.80
CA GLN A 171 21.79 1.39 19.82
C GLN A 171 21.37 2.04 21.15
N PHE A 172 20.81 3.25 21.11
CA PHE A 172 20.36 3.99 22.29
C PHE A 172 18.92 3.67 22.71
N GLN A 173 18.27 2.72 22.04
CA GLN A 173 16.90 2.28 22.32
C GLN A 173 15.89 3.45 22.32
N LEU A 174 16.04 4.39 21.38
CA LEU A 174 15.16 5.53 21.19
C LEU A 174 13.99 5.15 20.27
N GLN A 175 12.98 4.47 20.83
CA GLN A 175 11.86 3.91 20.05
C GLN A 175 11.10 4.95 19.21
N GLY A 176 10.91 6.17 19.73
CA GLY A 176 10.25 7.25 18.98
C GLY A 176 11.03 7.68 17.74
N ALA A 177 12.35 7.84 17.87
CA ALA A 177 13.24 8.19 16.76
C ALA A 177 13.31 7.05 15.74
N LEU A 178 13.46 5.80 16.23
CA LEU A 178 13.47 4.61 15.39
C LEU A 178 12.20 4.51 14.54
N THR A 179 11.03 4.68 15.15
CA THR A 179 9.75 4.65 14.44
C THR A 179 9.69 5.68 13.31
N LEU A 180 10.17 6.91 13.55
CA LEU A 180 10.21 7.95 12.53
C LEU A 180 11.16 7.58 11.38
N CYS A 181 12.35 7.04 11.68
CA CYS A 181 13.29 6.58 10.68
C CYS A 181 12.70 5.44 9.82
N LEU A 182 12.07 4.44 10.45
CA LEU A 182 11.46 3.31 9.75
C LEU A 182 10.32 3.76 8.83
N ASN A 183 9.47 4.68 9.29
CA ASN A 183 8.38 5.24 8.47
C ASN A 183 8.94 5.98 7.25
N PHE A 184 10.00 6.79 7.43
CA PHE A 184 10.65 7.49 6.33
C PHE A 184 11.21 6.51 5.27
N LEU A 185 11.85 5.42 5.70
CA LEU A 185 12.38 4.39 4.80
C LEU A 185 11.27 3.65 4.04
N GLN A 186 10.10 3.44 4.66
CA GLN A 186 8.95 2.82 4.01
C GLN A 186 8.28 3.75 2.99
N GLU A 187 8.08 5.02 3.34
CA GLU A 187 7.38 6.00 2.50
C GLU A 187 8.18 6.39 1.25
N HIS A 188 9.51 6.38 1.33
CA HIS A 188 10.39 6.80 0.24
C HIS A 188 11.05 5.64 -0.53
N LEU A 189 10.65 4.40 -0.27
CA LEU A 189 11.23 3.22 -0.91
C LEU A 189 11.15 3.29 -2.45
N ASP A 190 12.30 3.10 -3.11
CA ASP A 190 12.41 3.14 -4.57
C ASP A 190 13.24 1.97 -5.14
N ASN A 191 13.35 1.88 -6.48
CA ASN A 191 14.08 0.81 -7.15
C ASN A 191 15.60 0.81 -6.84
N THR A 192 16.15 1.92 -6.34
CA THR A 192 17.59 2.07 -6.12
C THR A 192 17.99 1.90 -4.65
N SER A 193 17.06 2.11 -3.72
CA SER A 193 17.24 2.06 -2.27
C SER A 193 16.71 0.76 -1.66
N CYS A 194 15.78 0.08 -2.33
CA CYS A 194 15.11 -1.10 -1.77
C CYS A 194 16.06 -2.22 -1.31
N LEU A 195 17.16 -2.45 -2.02
CA LEU A 195 18.16 -3.47 -1.64
C LEU A 195 18.96 -3.05 -0.39
N ASP A 196 19.29 -1.76 -0.25
CA ASP A 196 20.00 -1.25 0.91
C ASP A 196 19.09 -1.30 2.15
N VAL A 197 17.82 -0.92 1.99
CA VAL A 197 16.80 -1.00 3.05
C VAL A 197 16.58 -2.45 3.49
N LEU A 198 16.55 -3.38 2.54
CA LEU A 198 16.43 -4.81 2.83
C LEU A 198 17.66 -5.34 3.59
N SER A 199 18.87 -4.99 3.14
CA SER A 199 20.12 -5.36 3.82
C SER A 199 20.21 -4.79 5.24
N LEU A 200 19.80 -3.54 5.43
CA LEU A 200 19.67 -2.92 6.75
C LEU A 200 18.69 -3.71 7.64
N ALA A 201 17.52 -4.03 7.11
CA ALA A 201 16.49 -4.74 7.86
C ALA A 201 16.95 -6.15 8.28
N GLU A 202 17.69 -6.86 7.44
CA GLU A 202 18.28 -8.15 7.81
C GLU A 202 19.38 -8.01 8.87
N THR A 203 20.29 -7.04 8.69
CA THR A 203 21.43 -6.81 9.59
C THR A 203 20.98 -6.51 11.02
N TYR A 204 19.92 -5.71 11.17
CA TYR A 204 19.40 -5.30 12.48
C TYR A 204 18.13 -6.07 12.91
N GLY A 205 17.69 -7.08 12.15
CA GLY A 205 16.53 -7.92 12.48
C GLY A 205 15.18 -7.19 12.46
N LEU A 206 15.04 -6.14 11.65
CA LEU A 206 13.83 -5.30 11.54
C LEU A 206 12.75 -5.98 10.66
N GLN A 207 12.03 -6.94 11.22
CA GLN A 207 11.13 -7.81 10.45
C GLN A 207 10.06 -7.08 9.63
N GLN A 208 9.43 -6.04 10.19
CA GLN A 208 8.37 -5.31 9.47
C GLN A 208 8.90 -4.54 8.27
N LEU A 209 10.03 -3.83 8.44
CA LEU A 209 10.68 -3.11 7.34
C LEU A 209 11.21 -4.09 6.28
N GLY A 210 11.81 -5.19 6.72
CA GLY A 210 12.31 -6.24 5.83
C GLY A 210 11.21 -6.83 4.95
N LEU A 211 10.04 -7.15 5.52
CA LEU A 211 8.90 -7.66 4.76
C LEU A 211 8.39 -6.66 3.71
N VAL A 212 8.33 -5.37 4.06
CA VAL A 212 7.90 -4.30 3.13
C VAL A 212 8.90 -4.16 1.98
N ALA A 213 10.19 -4.05 2.31
CA ALA A 213 11.26 -3.94 1.32
C ALA A 213 11.32 -5.17 0.41
N GLU A 214 11.19 -6.37 0.98
CA GLU A 214 11.19 -7.60 0.22
C GLU A 214 10.01 -7.70 -0.74
N ASN A 215 8.79 -7.40 -0.29
CA ASN A 215 7.62 -7.40 -1.17
C ASN A 215 7.77 -6.42 -2.33
N PHE A 216 8.41 -5.27 -2.09
CA PHE A 216 8.71 -4.30 -3.13
C PHE A 216 9.73 -4.85 -4.14
N VAL A 217 10.79 -5.52 -3.66
CA VAL A 217 11.79 -6.17 -4.50
C VAL A 217 11.16 -7.26 -5.37
N LEU A 218 10.31 -8.10 -4.78
CA LEU A 218 9.62 -9.18 -5.51
C LEU A 218 8.68 -8.62 -6.58
N ALA A 219 7.97 -7.53 -6.30
CA ALA A 219 7.05 -6.89 -7.26
C ALA A 219 7.78 -6.23 -8.44
N HIS A 220 8.97 -5.67 -8.22
CA HIS A 220 9.75 -4.93 -9.22
C HIS A 220 11.04 -5.63 -9.66
N PHE A 221 11.13 -6.96 -9.43
CA PHE A 221 12.36 -7.74 -9.58
C PHE A 221 13.06 -7.53 -10.92
N GLN A 222 12.32 -7.52 -12.03
CA GLN A 222 12.90 -7.32 -13.37
C GLN A 222 13.72 -6.01 -13.47
N ARG A 223 13.17 -4.88 -13.02
CA ARG A 223 13.88 -3.59 -13.05
C ARG A 223 15.04 -3.55 -12.09
N ILE A 224 14.90 -4.17 -10.92
CA ILE A 224 15.94 -4.19 -9.88
C ILE A 224 17.12 -5.06 -10.32
N SER A 225 16.85 -6.18 -11.00
CA SER A 225 17.87 -7.11 -11.49
C SER A 225 18.82 -6.52 -12.54
N GLU A 226 18.40 -5.45 -13.21
CA GLU A 226 19.23 -4.70 -14.18
C GLU A 226 20.16 -3.68 -13.49
N GLY A 227 19.91 -3.36 -12.21
CA GLY A 227 20.69 -2.39 -11.46
C GLY A 227 22.03 -2.92 -10.97
N GLU A 228 23.02 -2.05 -10.80
CA GLU A 228 24.37 -2.44 -10.34
C GLU A 228 24.35 -3.02 -8.92
N LYS A 229 23.55 -2.43 -8.02
CA LYS A 229 23.42 -2.88 -6.62
C LYS A 229 22.89 -4.31 -6.48
N PHE A 230 22.18 -4.83 -7.48
CA PHE A 230 21.74 -6.22 -7.47
C PHE A 230 22.93 -7.19 -7.42
N LYS A 231 24.06 -6.80 -8.03
CA LYS A 231 25.27 -7.61 -8.06
C LYS A 231 25.96 -7.70 -6.71
N ASP A 232 25.68 -6.79 -5.78
CA ASP A 232 26.24 -6.78 -4.43
C ASP A 232 25.47 -7.69 -3.45
N LEU A 233 24.34 -8.27 -3.90
CA LEU A 233 23.52 -9.14 -3.07
C LEU A 233 24.28 -10.38 -2.57
N SER A 234 23.99 -10.77 -1.34
CA SER A 234 24.47 -12.02 -0.77
C SER A 234 23.80 -13.21 -1.47
N CYS A 235 24.51 -14.34 -1.53
CA CYS A 235 23.98 -15.56 -2.13
C CYS A 235 22.70 -16.04 -1.43
N HIS A 236 22.65 -15.94 -0.10
CA HIS A 236 21.51 -16.38 0.70
C HIS A 236 20.26 -15.55 0.42
N LEU A 237 20.40 -14.24 0.31
CA LEU A 237 19.30 -13.35 0.00
C LEU A 237 18.78 -13.58 -1.43
N LEU A 238 19.68 -13.76 -2.40
CA LEU A 238 19.29 -14.07 -3.77
C LEU A 238 18.54 -15.41 -3.88
N GLU A 239 19.01 -16.46 -3.19
CA GLU A 239 18.31 -17.74 -3.15
C GLU A 239 16.91 -17.59 -2.53
N HIS A 240 16.80 -16.84 -1.42
CA HIS A 240 15.53 -16.57 -0.76
C HIS A 240 14.52 -15.86 -1.66
N LEU A 241 14.96 -14.83 -2.40
CA LEU A 241 14.10 -14.08 -3.31
C LEU A 241 13.60 -14.95 -4.47
N ILE A 242 14.49 -15.76 -5.06
CA ILE A 242 14.14 -16.61 -6.21
C ILE A 242 13.23 -17.76 -5.79
N GLU A 243 13.37 -18.30 -4.58
CA GLU A 243 12.50 -19.37 -4.09
C GLU A 243 11.02 -18.95 -4.01
N LYS A 244 10.73 -17.65 -3.84
CA LYS A 244 9.36 -17.16 -3.66
C LYS A 244 8.50 -17.25 -4.94
N ASP A 245 7.26 -17.68 -4.75
CA ASP A 245 6.23 -17.72 -5.80
C ASP A 245 5.71 -16.32 -6.17
N THR A 246 5.85 -15.35 -5.28
CA THR A 246 5.37 -13.96 -5.43
C THR A 246 6.31 -13.08 -6.23
N LEU A 247 7.48 -13.58 -6.63
CA LEU A 247 8.40 -12.87 -7.51
C LEU A 247 7.69 -12.57 -8.84
N SER A 248 7.79 -11.33 -9.31
CA SER A 248 7.18 -10.84 -10.55
C SER A 248 8.24 -10.70 -11.65
N ALA A 249 8.11 -11.52 -12.70
CA ALA A 249 8.94 -11.45 -13.90
C ALA A 249 8.12 -11.78 -15.16
N GLU A 250 8.45 -11.16 -16.29
CA GLU A 250 7.78 -11.43 -17.57
C GLU A 250 7.95 -12.89 -18.05
N SER A 251 9.11 -13.48 -17.79
CA SER A 251 9.38 -14.90 -17.99
C SER A 251 10.55 -15.38 -17.13
N GLU A 252 10.67 -16.70 -16.99
CA GLU A 252 11.75 -17.33 -16.21
C GLU A 252 13.15 -17.06 -16.79
N VAL A 253 13.26 -16.75 -18.09
CA VAL A 253 14.57 -16.42 -18.68
C VAL A 253 15.14 -15.13 -18.09
N VAL A 254 14.28 -14.19 -17.68
CA VAL A 254 14.71 -12.94 -17.01
C VAL A 254 15.38 -13.27 -15.67
N VAL A 255 14.77 -14.16 -14.89
CA VAL A 255 15.34 -14.62 -13.60
C VAL A 255 16.67 -15.36 -13.82
N PHE A 256 16.75 -16.20 -14.86
CA PHE A 256 18.00 -16.84 -15.25
C PHE A 256 19.08 -15.83 -15.63
N LYS A 257 18.76 -14.82 -16.45
CA LYS A 257 19.70 -13.76 -16.85
C LYS A 257 20.20 -12.97 -15.65
N ALA A 258 19.32 -12.66 -14.69
CA ALA A 258 19.68 -12.00 -13.44
C ALA A 258 20.71 -12.83 -12.64
N VAL A 259 20.46 -14.13 -12.46
CA VAL A 259 21.39 -15.05 -11.78
C VAL A 259 22.72 -15.13 -12.51
N VAL A 260 22.71 -15.25 -13.84
CA VAL A 260 23.94 -15.28 -14.65
C VAL A 260 24.73 -13.99 -14.47
N SER A 261 24.08 -12.83 -14.57
CA SER A 261 24.74 -11.52 -14.37
C SER A 261 25.37 -11.41 -12.98
N TRP A 262 24.68 -11.89 -11.95
CA TRP A 262 25.20 -11.91 -10.58
C TRP A 262 26.42 -12.85 -10.42
N VAL A 263 26.42 -14.03 -11.05
CA VAL A 263 27.58 -14.96 -11.01
C VAL A 263 28.76 -14.44 -11.85
N GLU A 264 28.49 -13.73 -12.95
CA GLU A 264 29.55 -13.20 -13.81
C GLU A 264 30.40 -12.12 -13.16
N GLU A 265 29.86 -11.40 -12.18
CA GLU A 265 30.57 -10.34 -11.44
C GLU A 265 31.71 -10.92 -10.58
N ASP A 266 31.46 -11.99 -9.81
CA ASP A 266 32.48 -12.71 -9.04
C ASP A 266 32.45 -14.20 -9.36
N LYS A 267 33.08 -14.55 -10.48
CA LYS A 267 33.17 -15.92 -10.98
C LYS A 267 33.90 -16.84 -10.01
N THR A 268 34.82 -16.33 -9.20
CA THR A 268 35.67 -17.19 -8.36
C THR A 268 34.93 -17.73 -7.14
N GLN A 269 34.15 -16.88 -6.47
CA GLN A 269 33.44 -17.28 -5.25
C GLN A 269 32.03 -17.79 -5.54
N ARG A 270 31.34 -17.20 -6.54
CA ARG A 270 29.91 -17.46 -6.78
C ARG A 270 29.63 -18.70 -7.63
N LEU A 271 30.64 -19.23 -8.33
CA LEU A 271 30.49 -20.49 -9.09
C LEU A 271 30.10 -21.68 -8.20
N GLY A 272 30.50 -21.69 -6.92
CA GLY A 272 30.11 -22.73 -5.97
C GLY A 272 28.62 -22.72 -5.62
N SER A 273 27.98 -21.55 -5.62
CA SER A 273 26.57 -21.39 -5.28
C SER A 273 25.63 -21.43 -6.49
N PHE A 274 26.18 -21.28 -7.70
CA PHE A 274 25.41 -21.30 -8.94
C PHE A 274 24.50 -22.54 -9.09
N PRO A 275 24.92 -23.77 -8.74
CA PRO A 275 24.04 -24.94 -8.80
C PRO A 275 22.78 -24.84 -7.93
N ALA A 276 22.89 -24.29 -6.72
CA ALA A 276 21.75 -24.12 -5.82
C ALA A 276 20.73 -23.13 -6.42
N LEU A 277 21.21 -22.02 -7.00
CA LEU A 277 20.37 -21.05 -7.67
C LEU A 277 19.67 -21.64 -8.90
N LEU A 278 20.37 -22.46 -9.71
CA LEU A 278 19.77 -23.12 -10.87
C LEU A 278 18.61 -24.05 -10.50
N GLN A 279 18.68 -24.75 -9.35
CA GLN A 279 17.59 -25.62 -8.90
C GLN A 279 16.30 -24.84 -8.55
N ARG A 280 16.41 -23.54 -8.26
CA ARG A 280 15.27 -22.65 -7.97
C ARG A 280 14.68 -21.99 -9.23
N ILE A 281 15.31 -22.15 -10.39
CA ILE A 281 14.82 -21.64 -11.67
C ILE A 281 13.83 -22.63 -12.28
N ARG A 282 12.67 -22.13 -12.72
CA ARG A 282 11.56 -22.97 -13.21
C ARG A 282 11.69 -23.17 -14.71
N PHE A 283 12.77 -23.81 -15.17
CA PHE A 283 13.04 -24.12 -16.59
C PHE A 283 11.83 -24.68 -17.36
N PRO A 284 10.97 -25.56 -16.79
CA PRO A 284 9.82 -26.08 -17.52
C PRO A 284 8.78 -25.03 -17.96
N LEU A 285 8.85 -23.81 -17.44
CA LEU A 285 7.97 -22.69 -17.82
C LEU A 285 8.53 -21.83 -18.98
N MET A 286 9.77 -22.04 -19.40
CA MET A 286 10.41 -21.29 -20.48
C MET A 286 9.97 -21.80 -21.86
N THR A 287 9.97 -20.94 -22.87
CA THR A 287 9.75 -21.32 -24.27
C THR A 287 10.95 -22.09 -24.87
N PRO A 288 10.79 -22.82 -25.98
CA PRO A 288 11.93 -23.46 -26.65
C PRO A 288 13.06 -22.49 -27.03
N GLN A 289 12.72 -21.30 -27.53
CA GLN A 289 13.71 -20.24 -27.85
C GLN A 289 14.48 -19.77 -26.59
N GLU A 290 13.79 -19.60 -25.46
CA GLU A 290 14.44 -19.23 -24.20
C GLU A 290 15.32 -20.36 -23.65
N LEU A 291 14.92 -21.62 -23.82
CA LEU A 291 15.72 -22.79 -23.42
C LEU A 291 16.97 -22.95 -24.30
N GLU A 292 16.90 -22.65 -25.60
CA GLU A 292 18.09 -22.57 -26.48
C GLU A 292 19.06 -21.49 -26.00
N GLU A 293 18.53 -20.31 -25.62
CA GLU A 293 19.34 -19.24 -25.04
C GLU A 293 20.03 -19.70 -23.74
N VAL A 294 19.31 -20.39 -22.85
CA VAL A 294 19.88 -20.98 -21.63
C VAL A 294 21.00 -21.98 -21.99
N GLN A 295 20.80 -22.87 -22.96
CA GLN A 295 21.83 -23.84 -23.38
C GLN A 295 23.09 -23.17 -23.95
N SER A 296 22.96 -22.01 -24.58
CA SER A 296 24.10 -21.25 -25.10
C SER A 296 24.99 -20.67 -24.00
N CYS A 297 24.52 -20.65 -22.74
CA CYS A 297 25.24 -20.09 -21.61
C CYS A 297 26.49 -20.90 -21.26
N ARG A 298 27.67 -20.26 -21.38
CA ARG A 298 28.97 -20.88 -21.11
C ARG A 298 29.20 -21.27 -19.64
N LEU A 299 28.43 -20.71 -18.70
CA LEU A 299 28.56 -21.05 -17.28
C LEU A 299 28.05 -22.47 -16.98
N LEU A 300 27.07 -22.96 -17.75
CA LEU A 300 26.48 -24.28 -17.55
C LEU A 300 27.44 -25.44 -17.85
N SER A 301 28.47 -25.22 -18.67
CA SER A 301 29.47 -26.25 -19.02
C SER A 301 30.60 -26.38 -17.99
N ARG A 302 30.76 -25.40 -17.11
CA ARG A 302 31.91 -25.28 -16.20
C ARG A 302 31.79 -26.06 -14.91
N SER A 303 30.59 -26.22 -14.35
CA SER A 303 30.34 -27.01 -13.13
C SER A 303 29.58 -28.30 -13.43
N PRO A 304 29.91 -29.43 -12.79
CA PRO A 304 29.25 -30.72 -13.04
C PRO A 304 27.75 -30.69 -12.70
N GLU A 305 27.32 -29.95 -11.68
CA GLU A 305 25.91 -29.82 -11.31
C GLU A 305 25.13 -28.91 -12.27
N ALA A 306 25.76 -27.83 -12.78
CA ALA A 306 25.13 -27.03 -13.85
C ALA A 306 25.04 -27.80 -15.18
N ARG A 307 25.90 -28.81 -15.40
CA ARG A 307 25.78 -29.73 -16.54
C ARG A 307 24.54 -30.60 -16.41
N ALA A 308 24.18 -31.03 -15.19
CA ALA A 308 22.92 -31.73 -14.94
C ALA A 308 21.70 -30.82 -15.24
N ALA A 309 21.76 -29.54 -14.87
CA ALA A 309 20.74 -28.56 -15.26
C ALA A 309 20.67 -28.37 -16.79
N SER A 310 21.81 -28.31 -17.47
CA SER A 310 21.88 -28.26 -18.94
C SER A 310 21.26 -29.50 -19.60
N GLU A 311 21.52 -30.69 -19.06
CA GLU A 311 20.90 -31.93 -19.53
C GLU A 311 19.39 -31.97 -19.27
N ALA A 312 18.92 -31.44 -18.13
CA ALA A 312 17.49 -31.30 -17.84
C ALA A 312 16.81 -30.33 -18.81
N VAL A 313 17.43 -29.18 -19.08
CA VAL A 313 16.97 -28.21 -20.10
C VAL A 313 16.90 -28.87 -21.48
N ARG A 314 17.87 -29.72 -21.84
CA ARG A 314 17.87 -30.47 -23.11
C ARG A 314 16.70 -31.45 -23.18
N LYS A 315 16.42 -32.21 -22.12
CA LYS A 315 15.25 -33.10 -22.09
C LYS A 315 13.93 -32.32 -22.25
N LEU A 316 13.84 -31.13 -21.67
CA LEU A 316 12.66 -30.27 -21.80
C LEU A 316 12.47 -29.70 -23.21
N LEU A 317 13.53 -29.57 -24.02
CA LEU A 317 13.42 -29.22 -25.44
C LEU A 317 12.85 -30.38 -26.27
N ASP A 318 13.14 -31.62 -25.89
CA ASP A 318 12.70 -32.82 -26.61
C ASP A 318 11.24 -33.24 -26.27
N GLU A 319 10.65 -32.74 -25.18
CA GLU A 319 9.29 -33.08 -24.72
C GLU A 319 8.21 -32.10 -25.23
N GLU A 320 7.26 -32.59 -26.04
CA GLU A 320 6.13 -31.79 -26.59
C GLU A 320 5.04 -31.46 -25.55
N ASN A 321 4.86 -32.29 -24.51
CA ASN A 321 3.81 -32.12 -23.48
C ASN A 321 4.42 -31.96 -22.08
N ARG A 322 4.69 -30.71 -21.69
CA ARG A 322 5.30 -30.37 -20.40
C ARG A 322 4.24 -30.31 -19.30
N THR A 323 4.05 -31.40 -18.56
CA THR A 323 3.28 -31.39 -17.30
C THR A 323 4.19 -30.89 -16.17
N THR A 324 3.83 -29.80 -15.51
CA THR A 324 4.71 -29.17 -14.51
C THR A 324 3.89 -28.67 -13.32
N ASN A 325 4.35 -28.96 -12.10
CA ASN A 325 3.71 -28.50 -10.84
C ASN A 325 4.16 -27.09 -10.43
N CYS A 326 4.90 -26.38 -11.28
CA CYS A 326 5.47 -25.05 -10.97
C CYS A 326 4.47 -23.94 -11.32
N LYS A 327 4.25 -22.99 -10.40
CA LYS A 327 3.45 -21.78 -10.68
C LYS A 327 4.28 -20.75 -11.46
N PRO A 328 3.70 -20.03 -12.43
CA PRO A 328 4.42 -18.97 -13.11
C PRO A 328 4.60 -17.75 -12.20
N ARG A 329 5.78 -17.11 -12.28
CA ARG A 329 6.15 -15.85 -11.60
C ARG A 329 5.50 -14.65 -12.30
N THR A 330 4.20 -14.71 -12.57
CA THR A 330 3.50 -13.66 -13.32
C THR A 330 3.50 -12.36 -12.53
N PRO A 331 3.60 -11.19 -13.19
CA PRO A 331 3.20 -9.95 -12.56
C PRO A 331 1.77 -10.11 -12.02
N ASN A 332 1.44 -9.41 -10.93
CA ASN A 332 0.19 -9.51 -10.13
C ASN A 332 -1.15 -9.28 -10.90
N GLN A 333 -1.23 -9.59 -12.19
CA GLN A 333 -2.37 -9.51 -13.07
C GLN A 333 -2.90 -10.90 -13.37
N VAL A 334 -4.14 -11.16 -12.96
CA VAL A 334 -4.85 -12.40 -13.23
C VAL A 334 -6.01 -12.07 -14.18
N LEU A 335 -6.16 -12.88 -15.23
CA LEU A 335 -7.34 -12.82 -16.09
C LEU A 335 -8.44 -13.68 -15.46
N VAL A 336 -9.61 -13.07 -15.24
CA VAL A 336 -10.79 -13.74 -14.67
C VAL A 336 -11.95 -13.64 -15.65
N LEU A 337 -12.57 -14.77 -15.96
CA LEU A 337 -13.81 -14.89 -16.69
C LEU A 337 -14.94 -15.10 -15.68
N VAL A 338 -15.97 -14.26 -15.75
CA VAL A 338 -17.04 -14.19 -14.73
C VAL A 338 -18.38 -14.52 -15.38
N GLY A 339 -18.95 -15.66 -15.01
CA GLY A 339 -20.30 -16.07 -15.37
C GLY A 339 -20.60 -16.02 -16.87
N GLY A 340 -21.79 -15.52 -17.22
CA GLY A 340 -22.32 -15.49 -18.58
C GLY A 340 -23.45 -16.50 -18.73
N ASP A 341 -23.68 -16.99 -19.95
CA ASP A 341 -24.58 -18.10 -20.21
C ASP A 341 -23.86 -19.24 -20.92
N SER A 342 -24.16 -20.47 -20.51
CA SER A 342 -23.74 -21.69 -21.19
C SER A 342 -24.95 -22.32 -21.85
N VAL A 343 -24.71 -23.00 -22.95
CA VAL A 343 -25.71 -23.86 -23.56
C VAL A 343 -25.61 -25.23 -22.89
N ASN A 344 -26.75 -25.81 -22.50
CA ASN A 344 -26.77 -27.16 -21.92
C ASN A 344 -26.27 -28.22 -22.92
N ASP A 345 -25.91 -29.41 -22.44
CA ASP A 345 -25.30 -30.48 -23.25
C ASP A 345 -26.16 -30.89 -24.47
N ASN A 346 -27.48 -30.69 -24.38
CA ASN A 346 -28.43 -31.00 -25.46
C ASN A 346 -28.62 -29.86 -26.48
N PHE A 347 -27.96 -28.72 -26.29
CA PHE A 347 -28.12 -27.51 -27.12
C PHE A 347 -29.54 -26.89 -27.13
N GLU A 348 -30.38 -27.26 -26.16
CA GLU A 348 -31.80 -26.88 -26.12
C GLU A 348 -32.06 -25.62 -25.29
N ARG A 349 -31.23 -25.35 -24.28
CA ARG A 349 -31.46 -24.24 -23.34
C ARG A 349 -30.17 -23.52 -22.99
N ARG A 350 -30.27 -22.19 -22.91
CA ARG A 350 -29.24 -21.32 -22.31
C ARG A 350 -29.50 -21.24 -20.81
N GLU A 351 -28.47 -21.51 -20.04
CA GLU A 351 -28.50 -21.47 -18.58
C GLU A 351 -27.43 -20.49 -18.08
N PRO A 352 -27.73 -19.65 -17.08
CA PRO A 352 -26.73 -18.79 -16.47
C PRO A 352 -25.57 -19.60 -15.90
N ASN A 353 -24.34 -19.23 -16.26
CA ASN A 353 -23.14 -19.81 -15.69
C ASN A 353 -22.79 -19.08 -14.38
N HIS A 354 -22.62 -19.83 -13.29
CA HIS A 354 -22.30 -19.30 -11.97
C HIS A 354 -20.80 -19.32 -11.67
N CYS A 355 -19.95 -19.83 -12.55
CA CYS A 355 -18.53 -20.00 -12.25
C CYS A 355 -17.71 -18.75 -12.62
N LEU A 356 -16.77 -18.40 -11.74
CA LEU A 356 -15.64 -17.55 -12.05
C LEU A 356 -14.45 -18.45 -12.35
N TRP A 357 -13.88 -18.30 -13.53
CA TRP A 357 -12.69 -19.03 -13.95
C TRP A 357 -11.53 -18.06 -14.01
N PHE A 358 -10.40 -18.39 -13.40
CA PHE A 358 -9.19 -17.61 -13.57
C PHE A 358 -8.18 -18.37 -14.42
N VAL A 359 -7.35 -17.62 -15.13
CA VAL A 359 -6.23 -18.21 -15.86
C VAL A 359 -5.17 -18.65 -14.86
N ARG A 360 -5.04 -19.96 -14.69
CA ARG A 360 -3.97 -20.57 -13.90
C ARG A 360 -2.63 -20.45 -14.62
N ARG A 361 -2.64 -20.69 -15.93
CA ARG A 361 -1.43 -20.69 -16.76
C ARG A 361 -1.73 -20.35 -18.21
N PHE A 362 -0.89 -19.51 -18.80
CA PHE A 362 -0.79 -19.37 -20.25
C PHE A 362 0.24 -20.37 -20.77
N LEU A 363 -0.22 -21.41 -21.46
CA LEU A 363 0.64 -22.29 -22.23
C LEU A 363 0.84 -21.66 -23.62
N ARG A 364 2.09 -21.38 -23.99
CA ARG A 364 2.40 -20.93 -25.35
C ARG A 364 2.52 -22.19 -26.23
N GLY A 365 1.57 -22.42 -27.12
CA GLY A 365 1.73 -23.36 -28.23
C GLY A 365 2.54 -22.73 -29.38
N GLU A 366 2.94 -23.51 -30.37
CA GLU A 366 3.56 -22.96 -31.57
C GLU A 366 2.59 -22.02 -32.32
N GLY A 367 3.07 -20.83 -32.70
CA GLY A 367 2.31 -19.83 -33.46
C GLY A 367 1.40 -18.92 -32.62
N LEU A 368 0.25 -18.53 -33.18
CA LEU A 368 -0.71 -17.58 -32.59
C LEU A 368 -1.67 -18.23 -31.56
N ILE A 369 -1.62 -19.55 -31.39
CA ILE A 369 -2.54 -20.29 -30.51
C ILE A 369 -1.93 -20.38 -29.11
N ARG A 370 -2.47 -19.60 -28.18
CA ARG A 370 -2.18 -19.72 -26.75
C ARG A 370 -3.19 -20.69 -26.13
N THR A 371 -2.72 -21.83 -25.63
CA THR A 371 -3.56 -22.71 -24.81
C THR A 371 -3.62 -22.12 -23.40
N VAL A 372 -4.81 -22.02 -22.84
CA VAL A 372 -5.01 -21.41 -21.52
C VAL A 372 -5.55 -22.47 -20.57
N GLU A 373 -4.84 -22.72 -19.48
CA GLU A 373 -5.34 -23.56 -18.40
C GLU A 373 -6.20 -22.70 -17.47
N TRP A 374 -7.47 -23.07 -17.38
CA TRP A 374 -8.46 -22.42 -16.53
C TRP A 374 -8.65 -23.20 -15.24
N GLU A 375 -8.75 -22.50 -14.13
CA GLU A 375 -9.07 -23.06 -12.82
C GLU A 375 -10.27 -22.31 -12.23
N LEU A 376 -11.11 -23.03 -11.48
CA LEU A 376 -12.27 -22.45 -10.83
C LEU A 376 -11.79 -21.52 -9.69
N LEU A 377 -12.09 -20.23 -9.80
CA LEU A 377 -11.77 -19.23 -8.78
C LEU A 377 -12.83 -19.26 -7.67
N ALA A 378 -14.10 -19.07 -8.04
CA ALA A 378 -15.22 -18.94 -7.12
C ALA A 378 -16.54 -19.20 -7.85
N GLN A 379 -17.63 -19.29 -7.10
CA GLN A 379 -18.98 -19.31 -7.66
C GLN A 379 -19.71 -18.01 -7.31
N LEU A 380 -20.46 -17.47 -8.27
CA LEU A 380 -21.36 -16.34 -8.09
C LEU A 380 -22.47 -16.73 -7.09
N PRO A 381 -22.72 -15.88 -6.07
CA PRO A 381 -23.88 -16.04 -5.21
C PRO A 381 -25.20 -15.91 -5.98
N ASP A 382 -26.23 -16.61 -5.50
CA ASP A 382 -27.58 -16.45 -6.01
C ASP A 382 -28.11 -15.02 -5.83
N PRO A 383 -28.92 -14.51 -6.77
CA PRO A 383 -29.39 -15.19 -7.98
C PRO A 383 -28.33 -15.20 -9.09
N SER A 384 -28.26 -16.31 -9.84
CA SER A 384 -27.50 -16.39 -11.09
C SER A 384 -27.86 -15.27 -12.06
N ARG A 385 -26.89 -14.84 -12.88
CA ARG A 385 -27.06 -13.67 -13.75
C ARG A 385 -26.27 -13.76 -15.06
N LEU A 386 -26.87 -13.30 -16.14
CA LEU A 386 -26.25 -13.07 -17.45
C LEU A 386 -26.38 -11.60 -17.87
N ARG A 387 -25.60 -11.16 -18.87
CA ARG A 387 -25.55 -9.75 -19.32
C ARG A 387 -25.24 -8.73 -18.21
N HIS A 388 -24.60 -9.19 -17.14
CA HIS A 388 -24.07 -8.33 -16.09
C HIS A 388 -22.79 -7.65 -16.58
N CYS A 389 -22.43 -6.54 -15.96
CA CYS A 389 -21.12 -5.92 -16.19
C CYS A 389 -20.15 -6.29 -15.08
N VAL A 390 -18.86 -6.32 -15.43
CA VAL A 390 -17.78 -6.58 -14.49
C VAL A 390 -16.80 -5.42 -14.54
N CYS A 391 -16.42 -4.92 -13.38
CA CYS A 391 -15.39 -3.90 -13.23
C CYS A 391 -14.39 -4.31 -12.16
N VAL A 392 -13.15 -3.83 -12.26
CA VAL A 392 -12.12 -4.05 -11.24
C VAL A 392 -11.70 -2.69 -10.70
N LEU A 393 -11.83 -2.52 -9.39
CA LEU A 393 -11.40 -1.32 -8.68
C LEU A 393 -10.65 -1.75 -7.42
N ASN A 394 -9.42 -1.27 -7.23
CA ASN A 394 -8.57 -1.61 -6.09
C ASN A 394 -8.42 -3.13 -5.86
N ASN A 395 -8.21 -3.90 -6.94
CA ASN A 395 -8.12 -5.37 -6.94
C ASN A 395 -9.36 -6.12 -6.43
N VAL A 396 -10.50 -5.43 -6.30
CA VAL A 396 -11.79 -6.03 -5.96
C VAL A 396 -12.63 -6.11 -7.25
N LEU A 397 -13.24 -7.27 -7.49
CA LEU A 397 -14.16 -7.45 -8.60
C LEU A 397 -15.55 -6.96 -8.22
N TYR A 398 -16.17 -6.18 -9.09
CA TYR A 398 -17.54 -5.69 -8.97
C TYR A 398 -18.38 -6.32 -10.07
N VAL A 399 -19.46 -7.00 -9.69
CA VAL A 399 -20.41 -7.64 -10.59
C VAL A 399 -21.74 -6.91 -10.46
N LEU A 400 -22.17 -6.25 -11.54
CA LEU A 400 -23.22 -5.25 -11.50
C LEU A 400 -24.39 -5.68 -12.38
N GLY A 401 -25.61 -5.53 -11.87
CA GLY A 401 -26.85 -5.71 -12.63
C GLY A 401 -26.93 -7.05 -13.36
N GLY A 402 -27.42 -7.00 -14.60
CA GLY A 402 -27.67 -8.16 -15.45
C GLY A 402 -29.10 -8.66 -15.32
N ARG A 403 -29.37 -9.89 -15.76
CA ARG A 403 -30.68 -10.53 -15.66
C ARG A 403 -30.58 -11.98 -15.19
N LYS A 404 -31.57 -12.43 -14.42
CA LYS A 404 -31.64 -13.82 -13.92
C LYS A 404 -31.85 -14.82 -15.04
N TYR A 405 -32.79 -14.51 -15.92
CA TYR A 405 -33.14 -15.31 -17.08
C TYR A 405 -33.71 -14.39 -18.18
N TYR A 406 -34.04 -14.95 -19.34
CA TYR A 406 -34.59 -14.22 -20.48
C TYR A 406 -36.05 -13.72 -20.29
N GLY A 407 -36.58 -13.70 -19.06
CA GLY A 407 -37.91 -13.18 -18.74
C GLY A 407 -37.93 -11.65 -18.53
N LYS A 408 -39.10 -11.04 -18.75
CA LYS A 408 -39.30 -9.58 -18.75
C LYS A 408 -39.07 -8.90 -17.39
N LEU A 409 -39.23 -9.62 -16.27
CA LEU A 409 -39.09 -9.09 -14.90
C LEU A 409 -37.79 -9.54 -14.21
N ASP A 410 -36.84 -10.08 -14.98
CA ASP A 410 -35.63 -10.71 -14.42
C ASP A 410 -34.42 -9.77 -14.33
N ILE A 411 -34.55 -8.50 -14.74
CA ILE A 411 -33.46 -7.54 -14.71
C ILE A 411 -33.14 -7.15 -13.26
N LEU A 412 -31.86 -7.19 -12.92
CA LEU A 412 -31.34 -7.00 -11.57
C LEU A 412 -30.87 -5.56 -11.38
N LYS A 413 -31.16 -5.02 -10.20
CA LYS A 413 -30.55 -3.80 -9.65
C LYS A 413 -29.43 -4.08 -8.63
N SER A 414 -29.20 -5.36 -8.31
CA SER A 414 -28.23 -5.76 -7.31
C SER A 414 -26.81 -5.69 -7.83
N ALA A 415 -25.89 -5.34 -6.93
CA ALA A 415 -24.47 -5.31 -7.17
C ALA A 415 -23.76 -6.20 -6.14
N LEU A 416 -22.74 -6.93 -6.58
CA LEU A 416 -21.91 -7.77 -5.73
C LEU A 416 -20.47 -7.31 -5.86
N ARG A 417 -19.71 -7.43 -4.77
CA ARG A 417 -18.24 -7.36 -4.83
C ARG A 417 -17.62 -8.65 -4.34
N PHE A 418 -16.52 -9.05 -4.97
CA PHE A 418 -15.69 -10.17 -4.57
C PHE A 418 -14.29 -9.66 -4.26
N ASP A 419 -13.85 -9.90 -3.03
CA ASP A 419 -12.48 -9.65 -2.58
C ASP A 419 -11.69 -10.97 -2.70
N PRO A 420 -10.80 -11.11 -3.70
CA PRO A 420 -10.04 -12.34 -3.90
C PRO A 420 -9.05 -12.62 -2.76
N ALA A 421 -8.55 -11.57 -2.08
CA ALA A 421 -7.60 -11.71 -0.98
C ALA A 421 -8.25 -12.29 0.27
N LYS A 422 -9.53 -11.94 0.51
CA LYS A 422 -10.33 -12.47 1.62
C LYS A 422 -11.16 -13.69 1.23
N TYR A 423 -11.20 -14.04 -0.05
CA TYR A 423 -12.07 -15.06 -0.63
C TYR A 423 -13.54 -14.88 -0.20
N LYS A 424 -14.05 -13.65 -0.29
CA LYS A 424 -15.35 -13.29 0.26
C LYS A 424 -16.19 -12.49 -0.72
N TRP A 425 -17.45 -12.90 -0.85
CA TRP A 425 -18.50 -12.15 -1.53
C TRP A 425 -19.24 -11.23 -0.57
N GLU A 426 -19.57 -10.04 -1.05
CA GLU A 426 -20.39 -9.09 -0.32
C GLU A 426 -21.45 -8.47 -1.24
N CYS A 427 -22.68 -8.44 -0.76
CA CYS A 427 -23.77 -7.73 -1.43
C CYS A 427 -23.62 -6.23 -1.17
N LEU A 428 -23.65 -5.43 -2.23
CA LEU A 428 -23.68 -3.99 -2.15
C LEU A 428 -25.13 -3.49 -2.12
N PRO A 429 -25.38 -2.23 -1.74
CA PRO A 429 -26.69 -1.63 -1.91
C PRO A 429 -27.15 -1.71 -3.37
N ASP A 430 -28.46 -1.81 -3.55
CA ASP A 430 -29.06 -1.82 -4.87
C ASP A 430 -28.86 -0.47 -5.58
N MET A 431 -28.68 -0.53 -6.89
CA MET A 431 -28.84 0.61 -7.79
C MET A 431 -30.30 1.10 -7.77
N ALA A 432 -30.51 2.36 -8.14
CA ALA A 432 -31.84 2.94 -8.25
C ALA A 432 -32.66 2.26 -9.36
N SER A 433 -32.03 2.01 -10.51
CA SER A 433 -32.66 1.38 -11.67
C SER A 433 -32.08 -0.01 -11.96
N PRO A 434 -32.93 -1.03 -12.21
CA PRO A 434 -32.46 -2.32 -12.75
C PRO A 434 -31.91 -2.10 -14.17
N ARG A 435 -30.82 -2.80 -14.51
CA ARG A 435 -30.15 -2.63 -15.80
C ARG A 435 -29.49 -3.91 -16.33
N ASP A 436 -29.77 -4.25 -17.60
CA ASP A 436 -28.98 -5.16 -18.45
C ASP A 436 -28.45 -4.41 -19.69
N TYR A 437 -27.50 -4.98 -20.44
CA TYR A 437 -26.92 -4.34 -21.65
C TYR A 437 -26.42 -2.90 -21.43
N PHE A 438 -25.93 -2.59 -20.24
CA PHE A 438 -25.34 -1.30 -19.90
C PHE A 438 -23.81 -1.36 -20.05
N ALA A 439 -23.14 -0.22 -19.91
CA ALA A 439 -21.69 -0.18 -19.78
C ALA A 439 -21.30 0.24 -18.36
N ALA A 440 -20.17 -0.28 -17.88
CA ALA A 440 -19.64 0.09 -16.57
C ALA A 440 -18.15 0.37 -16.65
N VAL A 441 -17.69 1.41 -15.94
CA VAL A 441 -16.29 1.86 -15.95
C VAL A 441 -15.85 2.29 -14.55
N CYS A 442 -14.56 2.10 -14.25
CA CYS A 442 -13.94 2.66 -13.05
C CYS A 442 -13.31 4.00 -13.38
N TRP A 443 -13.71 5.07 -12.68
CA TRP A 443 -13.20 6.41 -12.90
C TRP A 443 -13.14 7.19 -11.59
N GLY A 444 -12.01 7.85 -11.32
CA GLY A 444 -11.82 8.67 -10.11
C GLY A 444 -12.06 7.93 -8.80
N GLY A 445 -11.66 6.64 -8.71
CA GLY A 445 -11.87 5.81 -7.52
C GLY A 445 -13.31 5.32 -7.32
N LYS A 446 -14.20 5.53 -8.29
CA LYS A 446 -15.62 5.14 -8.25
C LYS A 446 -15.97 4.19 -9.38
N VAL A 447 -17.10 3.49 -9.24
CA VAL A 447 -17.63 2.60 -10.28
C VAL A 447 -18.87 3.24 -10.89
N PHE A 448 -18.84 3.55 -12.18
CA PHE A 448 -19.95 4.14 -12.93
C PHE A 448 -20.69 3.07 -13.73
N VAL A 449 -22.02 3.19 -13.80
CA VAL A 449 -22.89 2.40 -14.66
C VAL A 449 -23.72 3.34 -15.54
N LEU A 450 -23.66 3.15 -16.86
CA LEU A 450 -24.22 4.06 -17.85
C LEU A 450 -25.29 3.36 -18.67
N GLY A 451 -26.50 3.95 -18.74
CA GLY A 451 -27.61 3.48 -19.55
C GLY A 451 -27.98 2.00 -19.32
N GLY A 452 -28.31 1.30 -20.40
CA GLY A 452 -28.80 -0.08 -20.40
C GLY A 452 -30.30 -0.18 -20.64
N ASN A 453 -30.88 -1.34 -20.41
CA ASN A 453 -32.32 -1.54 -20.47
C ASN A 453 -32.92 -1.62 -19.07
N HIS A 454 -34.03 -0.91 -18.89
CA HIS A 454 -34.89 -1.07 -17.71
C HIS A 454 -35.82 -2.30 -17.85
N ASP A 455 -36.26 -2.55 -19.08
CA ASP A 455 -37.08 -3.69 -19.51
C ASP A 455 -36.83 -3.97 -21.01
N ASP A 456 -37.50 -4.97 -21.60
CA ASP A 456 -37.26 -5.36 -22.99
C ASP A 456 -37.56 -4.27 -24.05
N MET A 457 -38.22 -3.16 -23.69
CA MET A 457 -38.61 -2.09 -24.62
C MET A 457 -38.01 -0.71 -24.28
N ASN A 458 -37.57 -0.50 -23.03
CA ASN A 458 -37.18 0.81 -22.53
C ASN A 458 -35.68 0.86 -22.19
N CYS A 459 -34.95 1.71 -22.91
CA CYS A 459 -33.57 2.03 -22.58
C CYS A 459 -33.50 3.09 -21.48
N LEU A 460 -32.38 3.12 -20.75
CA LEU A 460 -32.05 4.10 -19.73
C LEU A 460 -31.06 5.12 -20.28
N ASP A 461 -31.24 6.38 -19.90
CA ASP A 461 -30.24 7.46 -19.99
C ASP A 461 -29.52 7.67 -18.64
N SER A 462 -30.10 7.18 -17.54
CA SER A 462 -29.56 7.34 -16.20
C SER A 462 -28.13 6.80 -16.05
N VAL A 463 -27.28 7.61 -15.43
CA VAL A 463 -25.95 7.23 -15.00
C VAL A 463 -25.91 7.23 -13.48
N GLU A 464 -25.45 6.12 -12.92
CA GLU A 464 -25.25 5.97 -11.48
C GLU A 464 -23.78 5.70 -11.19
N TYR A 465 -23.30 6.10 -10.01
CA TYR A 465 -21.97 5.75 -9.55
C TYR A 465 -21.97 5.28 -8.10
N TYR A 466 -21.12 4.29 -7.83
CA TYR A 466 -20.88 3.73 -6.52
C TYR A 466 -19.58 4.28 -5.93
N THR A 467 -19.65 4.71 -4.67
CA THR A 467 -18.50 5.23 -3.90
C THR A 467 -18.12 4.20 -2.82
N PRO A 468 -16.96 3.52 -2.94
CA PRO A 468 -16.56 2.48 -1.99
C PRO A 468 -16.40 2.96 -0.54
N GLU A 469 -16.01 4.22 -0.33
CA GLU A 469 -15.71 4.80 0.97
C GLU A 469 -16.94 4.92 1.87
N ASP A 470 -18.08 5.27 1.28
CA ASP A 470 -19.36 5.44 1.98
C ASP A 470 -20.37 4.32 1.69
N ASN A 471 -20.03 3.39 0.79
CA ASN A 471 -20.87 2.27 0.37
C ASN A 471 -22.24 2.75 -0.12
N THR A 472 -22.28 3.75 -1.01
CA THR A 472 -23.54 4.28 -1.57
C THR A 472 -23.52 4.42 -3.08
N TRP A 473 -24.71 4.27 -3.69
CA TRP A 473 -25.00 4.66 -5.07
C TRP A 473 -25.56 6.07 -5.13
N ARG A 474 -25.16 6.83 -6.15
CA ARG A 474 -25.64 8.20 -6.42
C ARG A 474 -25.86 8.39 -7.91
N LEU A 475 -26.73 9.33 -8.26
CA LEU A 475 -26.97 9.74 -9.64
C LEU A 475 -25.87 10.71 -10.11
N ALA A 476 -25.40 10.51 -11.34
CA ALA A 476 -24.61 11.49 -12.10
C ALA A 476 -25.49 12.14 -13.17
N HIS A 477 -24.92 13.06 -13.96
CA HIS A 477 -25.63 13.65 -15.09
C HIS A 477 -26.10 12.55 -16.06
N PRO A 478 -27.38 12.48 -16.48
CA PRO A 478 -27.83 11.49 -17.45
C PRO A 478 -27.15 11.66 -18.82
N LEU A 479 -27.15 10.59 -19.61
CA LEU A 479 -26.80 10.61 -21.03
C LEU A 479 -27.84 11.43 -21.82
N ASP A 480 -27.44 12.03 -22.94
CA ASP A 480 -28.36 12.80 -23.79
C ASP A 480 -29.42 11.94 -24.49
N THR A 481 -29.18 10.63 -24.58
CA THR A 481 -30.09 9.70 -25.25
C THR A 481 -30.14 8.39 -24.48
N PRO A 482 -31.34 7.84 -24.22
CA PRO A 482 -31.46 6.50 -23.66
C PRO A 482 -30.88 5.45 -24.61
N ILE A 483 -29.90 4.67 -24.11
CA ILE A 483 -29.17 3.71 -24.95
C ILE A 483 -28.83 2.41 -24.23
N CYS A 484 -28.79 1.31 -24.98
CA CYS A 484 -28.33 0.01 -24.51
C CYS A 484 -27.35 -0.65 -25.50
N GLY A 485 -26.61 -1.67 -25.07
CA GLY A 485 -25.64 -2.38 -25.91
C GLY A 485 -24.48 -1.51 -26.40
N HIS A 486 -24.24 -0.37 -25.77
CA HIS A 486 -23.10 0.50 -26.03
C HIS A 486 -21.86 0.02 -25.28
N ALA A 487 -20.70 0.58 -25.60
CA ALA A 487 -19.46 0.31 -24.88
C ALA A 487 -18.89 1.61 -24.30
N ALA A 488 -18.32 1.52 -23.10
CA ALA A 488 -17.62 2.63 -22.47
C ALA A 488 -16.19 2.25 -22.07
N ALA A 489 -15.28 3.21 -22.10
CA ALA A 489 -13.88 3.03 -21.69
C ALA A 489 -13.31 4.35 -21.17
N VAL A 490 -12.26 4.26 -20.35
CA VAL A 490 -11.56 5.44 -19.81
C VAL A 490 -10.23 5.63 -20.52
N LEU A 491 -10.05 6.75 -21.22
CA LEU A 491 -8.81 7.11 -21.90
C LEU A 491 -8.32 8.45 -21.34
N ASP A 492 -7.04 8.54 -20.98
CA ASP A 492 -6.40 9.76 -20.45
C ASP A 492 -7.18 10.42 -19.30
N GLY A 493 -7.82 9.60 -18.46
CA GLY A 493 -8.59 10.09 -17.32
C GLY A 493 -9.97 10.66 -17.69
N GLU A 494 -10.49 10.39 -18.89
CA GLU A 494 -11.81 10.81 -19.35
C GLU A 494 -12.67 9.60 -19.76
N ILE A 495 -13.99 9.70 -19.62
CA ILE A 495 -14.93 8.62 -19.98
C ILE A 495 -15.41 8.82 -21.41
N TYR A 496 -15.32 7.77 -22.22
CA TYR A 496 -15.84 7.74 -23.58
C TYR A 496 -16.92 6.67 -23.71
N VAL A 497 -17.97 6.98 -24.47
CA VAL A 497 -19.11 6.09 -24.77
C VAL A 497 -19.25 5.96 -26.28
N SER A 498 -19.39 4.74 -26.78
CA SER A 498 -19.45 4.45 -28.23
C SER A 498 -20.65 3.59 -28.60
N GLY A 499 -21.31 3.99 -29.68
CA GLY A 499 -22.44 3.30 -30.30
C GLY A 499 -23.59 3.01 -29.33
N GLY A 500 -24.17 1.83 -29.47
CA GLY A 500 -25.38 1.40 -28.78
C GLY A 500 -26.61 1.40 -29.68
N CYS A 501 -27.73 1.01 -29.08
CA CYS A 501 -29.05 0.98 -29.66
C CYS A 501 -29.96 1.92 -28.87
N ASP A 502 -30.70 2.78 -29.56
CA ASP A 502 -31.71 3.63 -28.91
C ASP A 502 -33.04 2.87 -28.71
N SER A 503 -34.00 3.51 -28.03
CA SER A 503 -35.34 2.91 -27.82
C SER A 503 -36.16 2.73 -29.11
N SER A 504 -35.72 3.28 -30.24
CA SER A 504 -36.30 3.04 -31.57
C SER A 504 -35.60 1.89 -32.31
N LEU A 505 -34.76 1.12 -31.62
CA LEU A 505 -33.98 0.01 -32.13
C LEU A 505 -32.96 0.41 -33.21
N ARG A 506 -32.51 1.67 -33.21
CA ARG A 506 -31.51 2.16 -34.17
C ARG A 506 -30.12 2.04 -33.57
N CYS A 507 -29.23 1.37 -34.31
CA CYS A 507 -27.81 1.33 -33.99
C CYS A 507 -27.18 2.70 -34.25
N LEU A 508 -26.45 3.23 -33.27
CA LEU A 508 -25.84 4.55 -33.34
C LEU A 508 -24.36 4.46 -33.76
N PRO A 509 -23.84 5.34 -34.64
CA PRO A 509 -22.41 5.43 -34.97
C PRO A 509 -21.66 6.38 -34.04
N CYS A 510 -22.30 6.88 -32.98
CA CYS A 510 -21.79 7.98 -32.17
C CYS A 510 -20.59 7.58 -31.30
N LEU A 511 -19.74 8.59 -31.04
CA LEU A 511 -18.74 8.58 -29.98
C LEU A 511 -19.00 9.82 -29.13
N TRP A 512 -19.15 9.63 -27.82
CA TRP A 512 -19.36 10.70 -26.87
C TRP A 512 -18.21 10.73 -25.87
N HIS A 513 -17.75 11.94 -25.58
CA HIS A 513 -17.02 12.22 -24.34
C HIS A 513 -18.07 12.49 -23.26
N TYR A 514 -17.99 11.78 -22.13
CA TYR A 514 -18.94 11.89 -21.04
C TYR A 514 -18.28 12.48 -19.79
N ASP A 515 -18.82 13.62 -19.33
CA ASP A 515 -18.46 14.26 -18.08
C ASP A 515 -19.57 13.99 -17.04
N PRO A 516 -19.28 13.36 -15.89
CA PRO A 516 -20.29 13.07 -14.86
C PRO A 516 -21.07 14.28 -14.32
N THR A 517 -20.56 15.50 -14.50
CA THR A 517 -21.15 16.76 -14.03
C THR A 517 -21.80 17.57 -15.14
N GLN A 518 -21.40 17.39 -16.40
CA GLN A 518 -21.87 18.19 -17.54
C GLN A 518 -22.63 17.38 -18.61
N GLY A 519 -22.58 16.05 -18.57
CA GLY A 519 -23.23 15.17 -19.54
C GLY A 519 -22.35 14.86 -20.76
N CYS A 520 -22.97 14.68 -21.92
CA CYS A 520 -22.29 14.20 -23.13
C CYS A 520 -21.83 15.35 -24.04
N THR A 521 -20.64 15.22 -24.61
CA THR A 521 -20.15 16.02 -25.74
C THR A 521 -19.86 15.11 -26.93
N SER A 522 -20.43 15.45 -28.09
CA SER A 522 -20.23 14.67 -29.32
C SER A 522 -18.80 14.76 -29.85
N ARG A 523 -18.25 13.61 -30.26
CA ARG A 523 -16.96 13.46 -30.96
C ARG A 523 -17.18 12.85 -32.35
N SER A 524 -16.13 12.80 -33.15
CA SER A 524 -16.18 12.21 -34.49
C SER A 524 -16.75 10.79 -34.44
N PRO A 525 -17.77 10.47 -35.27
CA PRO A 525 -18.42 9.16 -35.24
C PRO A 525 -17.48 8.05 -35.71
N MET A 526 -17.80 6.81 -35.34
CA MET A 526 -17.06 5.63 -35.78
C MET A 526 -17.19 5.46 -37.31
N THR A 527 -16.10 5.05 -37.96
CA THR A 527 -16.06 4.75 -39.39
C THR A 527 -16.91 3.50 -39.68
N GLY A 528 -18.01 3.61 -40.44
CA GLY A 528 -18.83 2.44 -40.80
C GLY A 528 -20.33 2.62 -41.09
N GLY A 529 -20.85 3.83 -41.25
CA GLY A 529 -22.17 4.12 -41.87
C GLY A 529 -23.42 3.79 -41.04
N ASP A 530 -23.56 2.57 -40.54
CA ASP A 530 -24.85 2.01 -40.06
C ASP A 530 -24.95 1.85 -38.54
N GLY A 531 -23.99 2.39 -37.79
CA GLY A 531 -23.95 2.28 -36.34
C GLY A 531 -23.57 0.89 -35.81
N ARG A 532 -23.51 0.75 -34.49
CA ARG A 532 -22.99 -0.46 -33.83
C ARG A 532 -23.59 -0.69 -32.45
N ALA A 533 -23.93 -1.93 -32.10
CA ALA A 533 -24.32 -2.33 -30.74
C ALA A 533 -23.80 -3.74 -30.42
N GLY A 534 -23.65 -4.05 -29.12
CA GLY A 534 -23.13 -5.32 -28.62
C GLY A 534 -21.62 -5.50 -28.83
N HIS A 535 -20.88 -4.40 -28.88
CA HIS A 535 -19.43 -4.36 -29.03
C HIS A 535 -18.73 -4.08 -27.69
N VAL A 536 -17.40 -4.20 -27.69
CA VAL A 536 -16.53 -3.80 -26.58
C VAL A 536 -15.65 -2.64 -27.03
N MET A 537 -15.30 -1.77 -26.09
CA MET A 537 -14.34 -0.69 -26.28
C MET A 537 -13.25 -0.80 -25.22
N LEU A 538 -12.00 -0.73 -25.64
CA LEU A 538 -10.82 -0.89 -24.79
C LEU A 538 -9.78 0.16 -25.13
N THR A 539 -8.94 0.53 -24.17
CA THR A 539 -7.82 1.44 -24.39
C THR A 539 -6.53 0.67 -24.66
N ALA A 540 -5.85 0.97 -25.76
CA ALA A 540 -4.56 0.38 -26.10
C ALA A 540 -3.59 1.46 -26.60
N LYS A 541 -2.43 1.61 -25.94
CA LYS A 541 -1.33 2.52 -26.35
C LYS A 541 -1.82 3.92 -26.75
N ASN A 542 -2.65 4.53 -25.91
CA ASN A 542 -3.30 5.83 -26.11
C ASN A 542 -4.31 5.91 -27.28
N ARG A 543 -5.05 4.83 -27.54
CA ARG A 543 -6.14 4.81 -28.52
C ARG A 543 -7.34 4.05 -27.98
N LEU A 544 -8.54 4.49 -28.35
CA LEU A 544 -9.76 3.69 -28.22
C LEU A 544 -9.81 2.67 -29.34
N VAL A 545 -9.94 1.39 -28.98
CA VAL A 545 -10.13 0.28 -29.90
C VAL A 545 -11.52 -0.29 -29.67
N VAL A 546 -12.33 -0.28 -30.72
CA VAL A 546 -13.66 -0.88 -30.71
C VAL A 546 -13.63 -2.18 -31.49
N ALA A 547 -14.13 -3.25 -30.89
CA ALA A 547 -14.18 -4.58 -31.49
C ALA A 547 -15.51 -5.26 -31.16
N GLY A 548 -15.95 -6.19 -32.02
CA GLY A 548 -17.21 -6.91 -31.81
C GLY A 548 -18.32 -6.48 -32.76
N ARG A 549 -19.59 -6.68 -32.36
CA ARG A 549 -20.70 -6.82 -33.32
C ARG A 549 -21.11 -5.51 -34.01
N ALA A 550 -21.52 -5.60 -35.28
CA ALA A 550 -21.90 -4.52 -36.22
C ALA A 550 -23.35 -4.69 -36.73
N ALA A 551 -23.98 -3.61 -37.22
CA ALA A 551 -25.42 -3.45 -37.40
C ALA A 551 -26.16 -4.36 -38.40
N ALA A 552 -25.48 -5.14 -39.25
CA ALA A 552 -26.14 -5.78 -40.41
C ALA A 552 -27.13 -6.92 -40.08
N HIS A 553 -27.14 -7.47 -38.86
CA HIS A 553 -28.11 -8.49 -38.44
C HIS A 553 -28.35 -8.40 -36.92
N VAL A 554 -29.19 -7.45 -36.51
CA VAL A 554 -29.99 -7.62 -35.28
C VAL A 554 -31.16 -8.56 -35.66
N ASP A 555 -30.83 -9.80 -36.03
CA ASP A 555 -31.85 -10.83 -36.11
C ASP A 555 -32.42 -11.01 -34.72
N ARG A 556 -33.75 -10.89 -34.66
CA ARG A 556 -34.60 -11.11 -33.49
C ARG A 556 -34.14 -12.37 -32.75
N VAL A 557 -33.44 -12.18 -31.65
CA VAL A 557 -33.44 -13.17 -30.57
C VAL A 557 -34.54 -12.71 -29.61
N GLN A 558 -35.77 -12.98 -30.03
CA GLN A 558 -36.92 -13.09 -29.12
C GLN A 558 -36.77 -14.37 -28.30
#